data_AF-A0A093CAD3-F1
#
_entry.id   AF-A0A093CAD3-F1
#
_cell.length_a   1.000
_cell.length_b   1.000
_cell.length_c   1.000
_cell.angle_alpha   90.00
_cell.angle_beta   90.00
_cell.angle_gamma   90.00
#
_symmetry.space_group_name_H-M   'P 1'
#
loop_
_entity.id
_entity.type
_entity.pdbx_description
1 polymer ?
#
loop_
_entity_poly.entity_id
_entity_poly.type
_entity_poly.pdbx_seq_one_letter_code
_entity_poly.pdbx_strand_id
1 'polypeptide(L)' 'LNQGRFRLHIRKKFFTVRVVRHWNRLPREAVDAPSLEVFKARLDEALSNLV' A
#
# COMPACT_ATOMS: atom_id res chain seq x y z
N LEU A 1 -5.85 28.81 -3.10
CA LEU A 1 -5.18 27.92 -2.12
C LEU A 1 -6.02 26.70 -1.69
N ASN A 2 -7.35 26.74 -1.68
CA ASN A 2 -8.19 25.61 -1.21
C ASN A 2 -8.36 24.43 -2.18
N GLN A 3 -8.23 24.64 -3.50
CA GLN A 3 -8.36 23.55 -4.49
C GLN A 3 -7.29 22.47 -4.36
N GLY A 4 -6.05 22.84 -3.99
CA GLY A 4 -4.96 21.88 -3.79
C GLY A 4 -5.17 20.95 -2.59
N ARG A 5 -5.70 21.48 -1.48
CA ARG A 5 -6.07 20.68 -0.30
C ARG A 5 -7.23 19.73 -0.60
N PHE A 6 -8.23 20.18 -1.36
CA PHE A 6 -9.35 19.34 -1.77
C PHE A 6 -8.87 18.16 -2.65
N ARG A 7 -8.03 18.45 -3.65
CA ARG A 7 -7.47 17.42 -4.52
C ARG A 7 -6.60 16.43 -3.75
N LEU A 8 -5.82 16.91 -2.77
CA LEU A 8 -5.02 16.06 -1.90
C LEU A 8 -5.89 15.16 -1.01
N HIS A 9 -6.96 15.70 -0.42
CA HIS A 9 -7.86 14.94 0.43
C HIS A 9 -8.57 13.83 -0.35
N ILE A 10 -9.04 14.12 -1.57
CA ILE A 10 -9.61 13.11 -2.47
C ILE A 10 -8.58 12.04 -2.81
N ARG A 11 -7.35 12.43 -3.20
CA ARG A 11 -6.29 11.48 -3.55
C ARG A 11 -5.91 10.58 -2.37
N LYS A 12 -5.84 11.12 -1.15
CA LYS A 12 -5.62 10.33 0.08
C LYS A 12 -6.74 9.33 0.33
N LYS A 13 -8.01 9.74 0.27
CA LYS A 13 -9.16 8.83 0.43
C LYS A 13 -9.16 7.72 -0.62
N PHE A 14 -8.88 8.07 -1.89
CA PHE A 14 -8.83 7.09 -2.98
C PHE A 14 -7.67 6.10 -2.82
N PHE A 15 -6.52 6.57 -2.32
CA PHE A 15 -5.37 5.72 -2.05
C PHE A 15 -5.69 4.70 -0.96
N THR A 16 -6.30 5.12 0.15
CA THR A 16 -6.71 4.19 1.22
C THR A 16 -7.67 3.12 0.71
N VAL A 17 -8.69 3.49 -0.07
CA VAL A 17 -9.65 2.51 -0.64
C VAL A 17 -8.96 1.54 -1.60
N ARG A 18 -8.05 2.02 -2.46
CA ARG A 18 -7.28 1.15 -3.35
C ARG A 18 -6.38 0.19 -2.57
N VAL A 19 -5.62 0.70 -1.61
CA VAL A 19 -4.72 -0.11 -0.78
C VAL A 19 -5.48 -1.18 -0.01
N VAL A 20 -6.60 -0.82 0.64
CA VAL A 20 -7.46 -1.79 1.36
C VAL A 20 -8.00 -2.86 0.42
N ARG A 21 -8.44 -2.49 -0.80
CA ARG A 21 -8.92 -3.47 -1.78
C ARG A 21 -7.82 -4.43 -2.26
N HIS A 22 -6.57 -3.96 -2.32
CA HIS A 22 -5.44 -4.75 -2.78
C HIS A 22 -4.75 -5.51 -1.63
N TRP A 23 -5.08 -5.19 -0.38
CA TRP A 23 -4.55 -5.85 0.81
C TRP A 23 -4.81 -7.36 0.80
N ASN A 24 -5.98 -7.78 0.30
CA ASN A 24 -6.33 -9.21 0.16
C ASN A 24 -5.54 -9.93 -0.95
N ARG A 25 -4.80 -9.20 -1.80
CA ARG A 25 -3.93 -9.75 -2.85
C ARG A 25 -2.46 -9.82 -2.41
N LEU A 26 -2.12 -9.17 -1.29
CA LEU A 26 -0.77 -9.24 -0.75
C LEU A 26 -0.59 -10.56 0.02
N PRO A 27 0.59 -11.18 -0.03
CA PRO A 27 0.90 -12.35 0.78
C PRO A 27 0.70 -12.01 2.26
N ARG A 28 0.16 -12.97 3.01
CA ARG A 28 -0.13 -12.78 4.43
C ARG A 28 1.16 -12.57 5.24
N GLU A 29 2.25 -13.19 4.80
CA GLU A 29 3.60 -13.00 5.32
C GLU A 29 4.09 -11.57 5.11
N ALA A 30 3.77 -10.96 3.97
CA ALA A 30 4.12 -9.55 3.73
C ALA A 30 3.30 -8.65 4.66
N VAL A 31 2.01 -8.94 4.86
CA VAL A 31 1.08 -8.17 5.71
C VAL A 31 1.41 -8.24 7.20
N ASP A 32 1.80 -9.41 7.72
CA ASP A 32 2.11 -9.65 9.14
C ASP A 32 3.55 -9.26 9.52
N ALA A 33 4.14 -8.28 8.82
CA ALA A 33 5.48 -7.81 9.12
C ALA A 33 5.49 -6.92 10.40
N PRO A 34 6.40 -7.17 11.36
CA PRO A 34 6.46 -6.43 12.62
C PRO A 34 6.98 -4.99 12.46
N SER A 35 7.58 -4.66 11.32
CA SER A 35 8.08 -3.31 11.01
C SER A 35 7.92 -2.97 9.53
N LEU A 36 7.90 -1.68 9.23
CA LEU A 36 7.75 -1.17 7.85
C LEU A 36 8.93 -1.58 6.95
N GLU A 37 10.14 -1.65 7.50
CA GLU A 37 11.34 -2.13 6.79
C GLU A 37 11.18 -3.59 6.35
N VAL A 38 10.71 -4.45 7.26
CA VAL A 38 10.45 -5.87 6.96
C VAL A 38 9.28 -6.01 5.98
N PHE A 39 8.25 -5.17 6.11
CA PHE A 39 7.13 -5.12 5.17
C PHE A 39 7.59 -4.81 3.74
N LYS A 40 8.46 -3.81 3.57
CA LYS A 40 9.01 -3.43 2.27
C LYS A 40 9.88 -4.54 1.67
N ALA A 41 10.77 -5.13 2.46
CA ALA A 41 11.62 -6.23 1.99
C ALA A 41 10.80 -7.44 1.52
N ARG A 42 9.77 -7.83 2.27
CA ARG A 42 8.85 -8.94 1.90
C ARG A 42 8.01 -8.61 0.67
N LEU A 43 7.58 -7.35 0.53
CA LEU A 43 6.87 -6.91 -0.67
C LEU A 43 7.75 -6.95 -1.92
N ASP A 44 8.98 -6.46 -1.83
CA ASP A 44 9.92 -6.46 -2.95
C ASP A 44 10.26 -7.90 -3.39
N GLU A 45 10.45 -8.81 -2.44
CA GLU A 45 10.62 -10.25 -2.72
C GLU A 45 9.38 -10.84 -3.41
N ALA A 46 8.18 -10.61 -2.86
CA ALA A 46 6.93 -11.12 -3.42
C ALA A 46 6.64 -10.58 -4.83
N LEU A 47 6.99 -9.32 -5.10
CA LEU A 47 6.83 -8.70 -6.42
C LEU A 47 7.93 -9.14 -7.39
N SER A 48 9.15 -9.39 -6.91
CA SER A 48 10.27 -9.90 -7.72
C SER A 48 10.04 -11.34 -8.18
N ASN A 49 9.30 -12.14 -7.42
CA ASN A 49 8.94 -13.52 -7.78
C ASN A 49 7.80 -13.62 -8.81
N LEU A 50 7.25 -12.48 -9.28
CA LEU A 50 6.17 -12.42 -10.28
C LEU A 50 6.71 -12.26 -11.72
N VAL A 51 8.02 -12.43 -11.95
CA VAL A 51 8.69 -12.43 -13.27
C VAL A 51 8.87 -13.84 -13.79
#